data_AF-A0A0N5D4F9-F1
#
_entry.id   AF-A0A0N5D4F9-F1
#
_cell.length_a   1.000
_cell.length_b   1.000
_cell.length_c   1.000
_cell.angle_alpha   90.00
_cell.angle_beta   90.00
_cell.angle_gamma   90.00
#
_symmetry.space_group_name_H-M   'P 1'
#
loop_
_entity.id
_entity.type
_entity.pdbx_description
1 polymer ?
#
loop_
_entity_poly.entity_id
_entity_poly.type
_entity_poly.pdbx_seq_one_letter_code
_entity_poly.pdbx_strand_id
1 'polypeptide(L)'
;MPQILLTIFQLTSRSVSQLCMSIMTNGTAGIPEKFMGSFKLDRSENFDEFLASKGINWFLRKMICYASVTKVFSHADEIENAYCLQNLSAKRNTLYKNWKLSEDFEAEGFDGRMHKIKFDYDPETESLKETHVRTDDPTDAGETYTYTVDGNTLVLVSTS
;
A
#
# COMPACT_ATOMS: atom_id res chain seq x y z
N MET A 1 3.74 24.07 0.57
CA MET A 1 4.73 23.01 0.87
C MET A 1 4.02 21.69 0.69
N PRO A 2 4.60 20.70 -0.03
CA PRO A 2 4.02 19.37 -0.12
C PRO A 2 3.91 18.79 1.29
N GLN A 3 2.72 18.32 1.67
CA GLN A 3 2.50 17.69 2.97
C GLN A 3 2.91 16.22 2.85
N ILE A 4 3.91 15.83 3.63
CA ILE A 4 4.42 14.47 3.64
C ILE A 4 3.84 13.77 4.87
N LEU A 5 3.13 12.67 4.64
CA LEU A 5 2.65 11.78 5.70
C LEU A 5 3.58 10.57 5.79
N LEU A 6 4.23 10.41 6.93
CA LEU A 6 5.02 9.23 7.27
C LEU A 6 4.16 8.30 8.12
N THR A 7 4.00 7.05 7.71
CA THR A 7 3.25 6.04 8.47
C THR A 7 4.10 4.78 8.63
N ILE A 8 4.13 4.27 9.86
CA ILE A 8 4.98 3.16 10.27
C ILE A 8 4.09 2.00 10.68
N PHE A 9 4.36 0.85 10.09
CA PHE A 9 3.71 -0.41 10.43
C PHE A 9 4.74 -1.42 10.93
N GLN A 10 4.31 -2.29 11.84
CA GLN A 10 5.12 -3.37 12.41
C GLN A 10 4.66 -4.73 11.91
N LEU A 11 5.61 -5.55 11.47
CA LEU A 11 5.38 -6.92 11.03
C LEU A 11 4.84 -7.75 12.20
N THR A 12 3.64 -8.32 12.02
CA THR A 12 3.00 -9.21 12.99
C THR A 12 3.14 -10.68 12.60
N SER A 13 3.20 -10.97 11.31
CA SER A 13 3.40 -12.32 10.78
C SER A 13 3.98 -12.25 9.37
N ARG A 14 4.85 -13.19 9.02
CA ARG A 14 5.30 -13.36 7.62
C ARG A 14 4.27 -14.18 6.85
N SER A 15 4.09 -13.85 5.58
CA SER A 15 3.36 -14.73 4.68
C SER A 15 4.18 -16.01 4.51
N VAL A 16 3.57 -17.17 4.78
CA VAL A 16 4.22 -18.46 4.54
C VAL A 16 3.88 -18.88 3.12
N SER A 17 4.54 -18.27 2.13
CA SER A 17 4.49 -18.76 0.76
C SER A 17 5.36 -20.02 0.67
N GLN A 18 4.82 -21.09 0.10
CA GLN A 18 5.54 -22.35 -0.11
C GLN A 18 6.85 -22.12 -0.87
N LEU A 19 7.82 -22.96 -0.54
CA LEU A 19 9.19 -23.04 -1.03
C LEU A 19 9.29 -23.03 -2.58
N CYS A 20 9.18 -21.87 -3.23
CA CYS A 20 9.61 -21.71 -4.62
C CYS A 20 11.09 -21.31 -4.61
N MET A 21 11.93 -22.32 -4.61
CA MET A 21 13.36 -22.18 -4.88
C MET A 21 13.52 -21.86 -6.38
N SER A 22 13.30 -20.60 -6.75
CA SER A 22 13.43 -20.15 -8.14
C SER A 22 14.87 -19.71 -8.38
N ILE A 23 15.54 -20.45 -9.26
CA ILE A 23 16.80 -20.07 -9.90
C ILE A 23 16.65 -18.64 -10.42
N MET A 24 17.61 -17.77 -10.10
CA MET A 24 17.65 -16.41 -10.65
C MET A 24 17.79 -16.49 -12.18
N THR A 25 16.67 -16.41 -12.89
CA THR A 25 16.64 -16.13 -14.31
C THR A 25 16.59 -14.62 -14.48
N ASN A 26 17.60 -14.07 -15.16
CA ASN A 26 17.65 -12.66 -15.50
C ASN A 26 16.44 -12.30 -16.37
N GLY A 27 15.47 -11.57 -15.82
CA GLY A 27 14.44 -10.89 -16.61
C GLY A 27 13.00 -10.94 -16.09
N THR A 28 12.77 -10.56 -14.83
CA THR A 28 11.60 -9.80 -14.29
C THR A 28 11.73 -9.79 -12.77
N ALA A 29 12.27 -8.72 -12.19
CA ALA A 29 12.44 -8.61 -10.74
C ALA A 29 11.06 -8.49 -10.07
N GLY A 30 10.64 -9.53 -9.35
CA GLY A 30 9.45 -9.51 -8.51
C GLY A 30 9.65 -8.64 -7.26
N ILE A 31 8.58 -8.45 -6.50
CA ILE A 31 8.65 -7.73 -5.22
C ILE A 31 9.45 -8.59 -4.24
N PRO A 32 10.47 -8.05 -3.55
CA PRO A 32 11.24 -8.83 -2.59
C PRO A 32 10.38 -9.37 -1.43
N GLU A 33 10.71 -10.57 -0.96
CA GLU A 33 10.00 -11.26 0.14
C GLU A 33 9.93 -10.45 1.45
N LYS A 34 10.80 -9.43 1.64
CA LYS A 34 10.72 -8.54 2.81
C LYS A 34 9.38 -7.78 2.88
N PHE A 35 8.72 -7.56 1.75
CA PHE A 35 7.38 -6.96 1.70
C PHE A 35 6.27 -7.95 2.03
N MET A 36 6.50 -9.27 2.01
CA MET A 36 5.45 -10.27 2.20
C MET A 36 5.13 -10.49 3.68
N GLY A 37 3.86 -10.33 4.05
CA GLY A 37 3.38 -10.50 5.42
C GLY A 37 2.32 -9.51 5.84
N SER A 38 1.96 -9.60 7.12
CA SER A 38 1.00 -8.72 7.79
C SER A 38 1.74 -7.67 8.60
N PHE A 39 1.43 -6.40 8.33
CA PHE A 39 2.01 -5.23 8.97
C PHE A 39 0.89 -4.42 9.64
N LYS A 40 0.93 -4.32 10.95
CA LYS A 40 -0.06 -3.57 11.74
C LYS A 40 0.42 -2.13 11.96
N LEU A 41 -0.46 -1.17 11.79
CA LEU A 41 -0.19 0.24 12.04
C LEU A 41 0.32 0.43 13.48
N ASP A 42 1.48 1.07 13.59
CA ASP A 42 2.08 1.46 14.87
C ASP A 42 1.85 2.95 15.12
N ARG A 43 2.30 3.80 14.19
CA ARG A 43 2.16 5.26 14.31
C ARG A 43 2.17 5.97 12.95
N SER A 44 1.66 7.20 12.94
CA SER A 44 1.76 8.13 11.81
C SER A 44 2.20 9.51 12.28
N GLU A 45 3.05 10.16 11.50
CA GLU A 45 3.53 11.52 11.73
C GLU A 45 2.86 12.48 10.75
N ASN A 46 2.44 13.66 11.23
CA ASN A 46 1.72 14.68 10.45
C ASN A 46 0.36 14.24 9.89
N PHE A 47 -0.27 13.20 10.45
CA PHE A 47 -1.49 12.64 9.85
C PHE A 47 -2.71 13.57 9.95
N ASP A 48 -2.92 14.23 11.08
CA ASP A 48 -4.04 15.17 11.24
C ASP A 48 -3.87 16.40 10.34
N GLU A 49 -2.65 16.92 10.22
CA GLU A 49 -2.28 18.03 9.34
C GLU A 49 -2.44 17.66 7.87
N PHE A 50 -2.00 16.45 7.49
CA PHE A 50 -2.18 15.91 6.15
C PHE A 50 -3.67 15.82 5.78
N LEU A 51 -4.49 15.21 6.65
CA LEU A 51 -5.93 15.12 6.43
C LEU A 51 -6.60 16.50 6.41
N ALA A 52 -6.13 17.45 7.22
CA ALA A 52 -6.63 18.82 7.23
C ALA A 52 -6.32 19.54 5.91
N SER A 53 -5.13 19.34 5.34
CA SER A 53 -4.73 19.90 4.04
C SER A 53 -5.57 19.37 2.89
N LYS A 54 -6.12 18.16 3.03
CA LYS A 54 -7.08 17.53 2.11
C LYS A 54 -8.53 17.99 2.32
N GLY A 55 -8.76 18.98 3.19
CA GLY A 55 -10.10 19.55 3.44
C GLY A 55 -11.02 18.66 4.29
N ILE A 56 -10.50 17.61 4.93
CA ILE A 56 -11.30 16.71 5.77
C ILE A 56 -11.67 17.43 7.06
N ASN A 57 -12.96 17.40 7.45
CA ASN A 57 -13.43 18.07 8.65
C ASN A 57 -12.82 17.50 9.94
N TRP A 58 -12.63 18.36 10.95
CA TRP A 58 -11.90 18.03 12.19
C TRP A 58 -12.40 16.76 12.89
N PHE A 59 -13.72 16.59 13.00
CA PHE A 59 -14.28 15.43 13.69
C PHE A 59 -13.94 14.11 12.97
N LEU A 60 -14.10 14.09 11.64
CA LEU A 60 -13.76 12.92 10.83
C LEU A 60 -12.25 12.62 10.88
N ARG A 61 -11.39 13.64 10.89
CA ARG A 61 -9.94 13.43 11.03
C ARG A 61 -9.59 12.70 12.32
N LYS A 62 -10.14 13.13 13.46
CA LYS A 62 -9.89 12.45 14.75
C LYS A 62 -10.31 10.98 14.72
N MET A 63 -11.47 10.69 14.13
CA MET A 63 -11.92 9.31 13.96
C MET A 63 -10.96 8.48 13.08
N ILE A 64 -10.43 9.06 12.00
CA ILE A 64 -9.45 8.40 11.13
C ILE A 64 -8.12 8.17 11.86
N CYS A 65 -7.62 9.15 12.62
CA CYS A 65 -6.37 9.01 13.38
C CYS A 65 -6.43 7.91 14.45
N TYR A 66 -7.60 7.61 15.00
CA TYR A 66 -7.78 6.52 15.96
C TYR A 66 -7.99 5.15 15.31
N ALA A 67 -8.17 5.08 13.99
CA ALA A 67 -8.38 3.83 13.29
C ALA A 67 -7.08 3.04 13.19
N SER A 68 -7.12 1.78 13.63
CA SER A 68 -6.04 0.81 13.34
C SER A 68 -6.22 0.27 11.93
N VAL A 69 -5.11 0.15 11.20
CA VAL A 69 -5.06 -0.50 9.88
C VAL A 69 -4.01 -1.60 9.91
N THR A 70 -4.32 -2.75 9.32
CA THR A 70 -3.36 -3.83 9.06
C THR A 70 -3.24 -4.02 7.57
N LYS A 71 -2.03 -3.92 7.03
CA LYS A 71 -1.71 -4.21 5.62
C LYS A 71 -1.21 -5.64 5.50
N VAL A 72 -1.74 -6.41 4.56
CA VAL A 72 -1.28 -7.78 4.28
C VAL A 72 -0.89 -7.89 2.82
N PHE A 73 0.40 -8.06 2.56
CA PHE A 73 0.94 -8.35 1.25
C PHE A 73 1.18 -9.86 1.13
N SER A 74 0.76 -10.45 0.02
CA SER A 74 1.02 -11.86 -0.29
C SER A 74 1.17 -12.07 -1.79
N HIS A 75 1.72 -13.22 -2.17
CA HIS A 75 1.59 -13.73 -3.53
C HIS A 75 0.13 -14.12 -3.80
N ALA A 76 -0.26 -14.12 -5.07
CA ALA A 76 -1.52 -14.72 -5.51
C ALA A 76 -1.33 -16.24 -5.65
N ASP A 77 -2.29 -17.02 -5.16
CA ASP A 77 -2.20 -18.49 -5.20
C ASP A 77 -2.42 -19.05 -6.61
N GLU A 78 -3.23 -18.37 -7.43
CA GLU A 78 -3.72 -18.90 -8.71
C GLU A 78 -2.95 -18.39 -9.93
N ILE A 79 -2.22 -17.27 -9.80
CA ILE A 79 -1.61 -16.57 -10.92
C ILE A 79 -0.14 -16.30 -10.62
N GLU A 80 0.72 -16.87 -11.46
CA GLU A 80 2.16 -16.68 -11.37
C GLU A 80 2.55 -15.20 -11.52
N ASN A 81 3.50 -14.76 -10.69
CA ASN A 81 4.00 -13.38 -10.65
C ASN A 81 2.92 -12.32 -10.37
N ALA A 82 1.80 -12.72 -9.76
CA ALA A 82 0.78 -11.81 -9.28
C ALA A 82 0.74 -11.78 -7.74
N TYR A 83 0.17 -10.71 -7.21
CA TYR A 83 0.18 -10.41 -5.79
C TYR A 83 -1.23 -10.06 -5.29
N CYS A 84 -1.40 -10.10 -3.98
CA CYS A 84 -2.57 -9.59 -3.29
C CYS A 84 -2.16 -8.56 -2.24
N LEU A 85 -2.97 -7.51 -2.09
CA LEU A 85 -2.90 -6.56 -0.98
C LEU A 85 -4.25 -6.49 -0.28
N GLN A 86 -4.25 -6.70 1.02
CA GLN A 86 -5.40 -6.44 1.88
C GLN A 86 -5.07 -5.27 2.79
N ASN A 87 -6.00 -4.33 2.89
CA ASN A 87 -5.96 -3.34 3.96
C ASN A 87 -7.17 -3.60 4.88
N LEU A 88 -6.89 -3.97 6.12
CA LEU A 88 -7.88 -4.40 7.10
C LEU A 88 -8.06 -3.30 8.15
N SER A 89 -9.29 -2.89 8.41
CA SER A 89 -9.62 -1.95 9.50
C SER A 89 -10.95 -2.33 10.15
N ALA A 90 -11.30 -1.67 11.25
CA ALA A 90 -12.58 -1.91 11.91
C ALA A 90 -13.80 -1.44 11.09
N LYS A 91 -13.61 -0.49 10.15
CA LYS A 91 -14.71 0.16 9.43
C LYS A 91 -14.88 -0.34 8.00
N ARG A 92 -13.78 -0.45 7.26
CA ARG A 92 -13.77 -0.87 5.86
C ARG A 92 -12.47 -1.59 5.55
N ASN A 93 -12.59 -2.67 4.78
CA ASN A 93 -11.44 -3.37 4.23
C ASN A 93 -11.36 -3.10 2.73
N THR A 94 -10.15 -3.03 2.19
CA THR A 94 -9.92 -3.09 0.74
C THR A 94 -9.15 -4.35 0.41
N LEU A 95 -9.42 -4.90 -0.77
CA LEU A 95 -8.86 -6.16 -1.24
C LEU A 95 -8.48 -6.02 -2.71
N TYR A 96 -7.18 -5.99 -2.98
CA TYR A 96 -6.61 -5.97 -4.32
C TYR A 96 -6.07 -7.36 -4.59
N LYS A 97 -6.69 -8.07 -5.54
CA LYS A 97 -6.31 -9.45 -5.89
C LYS A 97 -5.64 -9.49 -7.24
N ASN A 98 -4.71 -10.43 -7.39
CA ASN A 98 -4.16 -10.84 -8.67
C ASN A 98 -3.55 -9.70 -9.49
N TRP A 99 -3.06 -8.65 -8.82
CA TRP A 99 -2.42 -7.53 -9.51
C TRP A 99 -0.97 -7.88 -9.84
N LYS A 100 -0.45 -7.29 -10.91
CA LYS A 100 0.92 -7.48 -11.38
C LYS A 100 1.69 -6.18 -11.30
N LEU A 101 3.01 -6.30 -11.13
CA LEU A 101 3.88 -5.13 -11.18
C LEU A 101 3.80 -4.47 -12.56
N SER A 102 3.82 -3.14 -12.54
CA SER A 102 3.77 -2.26 -13.70
C SER A 102 2.51 -2.35 -14.57
N GLU A 103 1.45 -3.01 -14.08
CA GLU A 103 0.15 -3.09 -14.72
C GLU A 103 -0.90 -2.30 -13.92
N ASP A 104 -1.76 -1.57 -14.63
CA ASP A 104 -2.90 -0.90 -14.03
C ASP A 104 -4.04 -1.90 -13.76
N PHE A 105 -4.74 -1.73 -12.65
CA PHE A 105 -5.98 -2.44 -12.37
C PHE A 105 -6.98 -1.51 -11.67
N GLU A 106 -8.26 -1.86 -11.68
CA GLU A 106 -9.29 -1.10 -11.00
C GLU A 106 -9.73 -1.78 -9.71
N ALA A 107 -9.81 -1.02 -8.62
CA ALA A 107 -10.37 -1.50 -7.36
C ALA A 107 -10.94 -0.37 -6.51
N GLU A 108 -11.74 -0.72 -5.51
CA GLU A 108 -12.30 0.24 -4.56
C GLU A 108 -11.20 0.75 -3.59
N GLY A 109 -11.04 2.06 -3.50
CA GLY A 109 -10.16 2.73 -2.53
C GLY A 109 -10.77 2.78 -1.13
N PHE A 110 -9.99 3.24 -0.14
CA PHE A 110 -10.50 3.41 1.23
C PHE A 110 -11.62 4.45 1.34
N ASP A 111 -11.64 5.42 0.44
CA ASP A 111 -12.71 6.42 0.30
C ASP A 111 -14.03 5.82 -0.21
N GLY A 112 -13.99 4.59 -0.73
CA GLY A 112 -15.14 3.87 -1.28
C GLY A 112 -15.46 4.23 -2.72
N ARG A 113 -14.53 4.87 -3.43
CA ARG A 113 -14.63 5.15 -4.86
C ARG A 113 -13.79 4.15 -5.64
N MET A 114 -14.01 4.07 -6.95
CA MET A 114 -13.17 3.26 -7.83
C MET A 114 -11.91 4.03 -8.21
N HIS A 115 -10.77 3.38 -8.07
CA HIS A 115 -9.46 3.92 -8.43
C HIS A 115 -8.83 3.04 -9.50
N LYS A 116 -8.12 3.67 -10.42
CA LYS A 116 -7.12 3.03 -11.25
C LYS A 116 -5.83 2.99 -10.44
N ILE A 117 -5.37 1.78 -10.11
CA ILE A 117 -4.27 1.53 -9.19
C ILE A 117 -3.12 0.87 -9.95
N LYS A 118 -1.89 1.25 -9.61
CA LYS A 118 -0.67 0.66 -10.17
C LYS A 118 0.41 0.48 -9.11
N PHE A 119 1.06 -0.69 -9.12
CA PHE A 119 2.24 -0.96 -8.29
C PHE A 119 3.50 -1.04 -9.16
N ASP A 120 4.54 -0.29 -8.80
CA ASP A 120 5.85 -0.31 -9.46
C ASP A 120 6.94 -0.52 -8.40
N TYR A 121 7.87 -1.46 -8.63
CA TYR A 121 9.00 -1.71 -7.74
C TYR A 121 10.28 -1.11 -8.33
N ASP A 122 11.00 -0.33 -7.54
CA ASP A 122 12.29 0.26 -7.88
C ASP A 122 13.41 -0.49 -7.14
N PRO A 123 14.26 -1.26 -7.84
CA PRO A 123 15.36 -1.99 -7.23
C PRO A 123 16.52 -1.10 -6.76
N GLU A 124 16.66 0.13 -7.25
CA GLU A 124 17.74 1.04 -6.83
C GLU A 124 17.45 1.63 -5.45
N THR A 125 16.19 2.01 -5.21
CA THR A 125 15.73 2.53 -3.91
C THR A 125 15.14 1.46 -3.00
N GLU A 126 15.06 0.22 -3.49
CA GLU A 126 14.36 -0.91 -2.89
C GLU A 126 12.94 -0.58 -2.41
N SER A 127 12.23 0.27 -3.16
CA SER A 127 10.92 0.80 -2.78
C SER A 127 9.80 0.29 -3.67
N LEU A 128 8.63 0.07 -3.07
CA LEU A 128 7.39 -0.27 -3.79
C LEU A 128 6.52 0.98 -3.86
N LYS A 129 6.16 1.43 -5.05
CA LYS A 129 5.29 2.58 -5.28
C LYS A 129 3.88 2.09 -5.63
N GLU A 130 2.88 2.63 -4.94
CA GLU A 130 1.46 2.44 -5.21
C GLU A 130 0.86 3.78 -5.64
N THR A 131 0.27 3.83 -6.84
CA THR A 131 -0.36 5.03 -7.39
C THR A 131 -1.85 4.81 -7.49
N HIS A 132 -2.65 5.78 -7.06
CA HIS A 132 -4.12 5.79 -7.14
C HIS A 132 -4.57 6.99 -7.95
N VAL A 133 -5.47 6.79 -8.91
CA VAL A 133 -6.17 7.86 -9.63
C VAL A 133 -7.65 7.52 -9.64
N ARG A 134 -8.51 8.41 -9.15
CA ARG A 134 -9.96 8.17 -9.15
C ARG A 134 -10.52 8.12 -10.57
N THR A 135 -11.31 7.10 -10.85
CA THR A 135 -11.90 6.92 -12.19
C THR A 135 -13.09 7.84 -12.45
N ASP A 136 -13.71 8.35 -11.38
CA ASP A 136 -14.86 9.26 -11.43
C ASP A 136 -14.47 10.75 -11.48
N ASP A 137 -13.19 11.07 -11.41
CA ASP A 137 -12.66 12.43 -11.42
C ASP A 137 -11.51 12.57 -12.43
N PRO A 138 -11.79 13.04 -13.67
CA PRO A 138 -10.77 13.16 -14.70
C PRO A 138 -9.72 14.25 -14.40
N THR A 139 -9.93 15.05 -13.36
CA THR A 139 -8.99 16.09 -12.91
C THR A 139 -8.16 15.66 -11.70
N ASP A 140 -8.35 14.43 -11.22
CA ASP A 140 -7.59 13.89 -10.11
C ASP A 140 -6.11 13.76 -10.52
N ALA A 141 -5.24 14.48 -9.81
CA ALA A 141 -3.79 14.41 -9.99
C ALA A 141 -3.21 13.07 -9.49
N GLY A 142 -4.02 12.29 -8.76
CA GLY A 142 -3.67 11.03 -8.17
C GLY A 142 -2.90 11.18 -6.86
N GLU A 143 -2.79 10.07 -6.14
CA GLU A 143 -2.01 9.96 -4.91
C GLU A 143 -0.96 8.88 -5.06
N THR A 144 0.24 9.15 -4.55
CA THR A 144 1.33 8.18 -4.54
C THR A 144 1.69 7.82 -3.10
N TYR A 145 1.81 6.52 -2.87
CA TYR A 145 2.30 5.92 -1.64
C TYR A 145 3.59 5.16 -1.94
N THR A 146 4.66 5.44 -1.22
CA THR A 146 5.94 4.75 -1.36
C THR A 146 6.22 3.93 -0.10
N TYR A 147 6.48 2.65 -0.30
CA TYR A 147 6.76 1.69 0.75
C TYR A 147 8.23 1.30 0.75
N THR A 148 8.84 1.27 1.93
CA THR A 148 10.15 0.65 2.18
C THR A 148 10.06 -0.27 3.38
N VAL A 149 10.88 -1.32 3.40
CA VAL A 149 10.95 -2.26 4.53
C VAL A 149 12.35 -2.25 5.12
N ASP A 150 12.43 -1.97 6.42
CA ASP A 150 13.64 -2.08 7.23
C ASP A 150 13.40 -3.05 8.39
N GLY A 151 14.02 -4.24 8.32
CA GLY A 151 13.82 -5.33 9.26
C GLY A 151 12.36 -5.79 9.34
N ASN A 152 11.71 -5.49 10.48
CA ASN A 152 10.29 -5.79 10.73
C ASN A 152 9.38 -4.57 10.55
N THR A 153 9.92 -3.44 10.08
CA THR A 153 9.18 -2.20 9.92
C THR A 153 8.87 -1.93 8.46
N LEU A 154 7.59 -1.73 8.14
CA LEU A 154 7.14 -1.20 6.85
C LEU A 154 6.87 0.29 7.00
N VAL A 155 7.57 1.11 6.24
CA VAL A 155 7.43 2.57 6.22
C VAL A 155 6.68 2.95 4.95
N LEU A 156 5.54 3.63 5.12
CA LEU A 156 4.78 4.27 4.06
C LEU A 156 5.04 5.77 4.10
N VAL A 157 5.37 6.34 2.94
CA VAL A 157 5.43 7.78 2.71
C VAL A 157 4.35 8.13 1.70
N SER A 158 3.42 9.00 2.07
CA SER A 158 2.42 9.54 1.14
C SER A 158 2.82 10.96 0.73
N THR A 159 2.77 11.21 -0.57
CA THR A 159 3.00 12.52 -1.16
C THR A 159 1.81 12.89 -2.04
N SER A 160 1.27 14.09 -1.82
CA SER A 160 0.21 14.72 -2.64
C SER A 160 0.70 16.00 -3.28
#